data_AF-A0AAD0YSC6-F1
#
_entry.id   AF-A0AAD0YSC6-F1
#
_cell.length_a   1.000
_cell.length_b   1.000
_cell.length_c   1.000
_cell.angle_alpha   90.00
_cell.angle_beta   90.00
_cell.angle_gamma   90.00
#
_symmetry.space_group_name_H-M   'P 1'
#
loop_
_entity.id
_entity.type
_entity.pdbx_description
1 polymer ?
#
loop_
_entity_poly.entity_id
_entity_poly.type
_entity_poly.pdbx_seq_one_letter_code
_entity_poly.pdbx_strand_id
1 'polypeptide(L)'
;MKKILFLTAILSGSLFFAQKATTYDSANYSINVPEGWRSTNDSDIINIFPTSEIGAITISEYHDLNLPKAETKKFILALYKSEDAEKKVKENRGKKGYTEYFYEYFDEKEKLFWITRAFQKDKDLYLVTINCGQKFWNGNYMTLFNETFNSFKIKK
;
A
#
# COMPACT_ATOMS: atom_id res chain seq x y z
N MET A 1 -13.61 -46.40 42.04
CA MET A 1 -12.77 -45.36 42.70
C MET A 1 -11.42 -45.39 41.98
N LYS A 2 -10.80 -44.36 41.42
CA LYS A 2 -10.98 -42.90 41.33
C LYS A 2 -10.72 -42.49 39.87
N LYS A 3 -11.41 -41.43 39.44
CA LYS A 3 -11.20 -40.73 38.16
C LYS A 3 -9.88 -39.98 38.20
N ILE A 4 -9.08 -40.02 37.13
CA ILE A 4 -8.15 -38.93 36.80
C ILE A 4 -8.33 -38.65 35.31
N LEU A 5 -9.09 -37.59 35.03
CA LEU A 5 -9.09 -36.91 33.74
C LEU A 5 -7.67 -36.37 33.50
N PHE A 6 -7.03 -36.76 32.41
CA PHE A 6 -5.98 -35.94 31.81
C PHE A 6 -6.63 -35.07 30.75
N LEU A 7 -6.96 -33.85 31.14
CA LEU A 7 -7.40 -32.78 30.26
C LEU A 7 -6.39 -31.64 30.36
N THR A 8 -6.15 -30.99 29.23
CA THR A 8 -5.44 -29.71 29.03
C THR A 8 -3.91 -29.77 28.98
N ALA A 9 -3.33 -29.45 27.81
CA ALA A 9 -2.82 -28.09 27.54
C ALA A 9 -1.80 -28.10 26.38
N ILE A 10 -2.25 -28.04 25.12
CA ILE A 10 -1.45 -27.47 24.02
C ILE A 10 -2.39 -26.72 23.08
N LEU A 11 -2.97 -25.61 23.56
CA LEU A 11 -3.19 -24.47 22.68
C LEU A 11 -1.97 -23.56 22.88
N SER A 12 -0.89 -23.86 22.17
CA SER A 12 0.09 -22.83 21.82
C SER A 12 -0.62 -21.87 20.88
N GLY A 13 -1.41 -20.96 21.45
CA GLY A 13 -1.89 -19.80 20.72
C GLY A 13 -0.67 -19.10 20.19
N SER A 14 -0.53 -19.06 18.87
CA SER A 14 0.25 -18.04 18.20
C SER A 14 -0.39 -16.70 18.59
N LEU A 15 0.09 -16.15 19.72
CA LEU A 15 -0.06 -14.74 20.00
C LEU A 15 0.80 -14.04 18.95
N PHE A 16 0.22 -13.87 17.76
CA PHE A 16 0.62 -12.80 16.87
C PHE A 16 0.47 -11.54 17.71
N PHE A 17 1.57 -11.05 18.26
CA PHE A 17 1.66 -9.70 18.74
C PHE A 17 1.31 -8.83 17.53
N ALA A 18 0.05 -8.41 17.44
CA ALA A 18 -0.36 -7.37 16.53
C ALA A 18 0.46 -6.15 16.96
N GLN A 19 1.55 -5.92 16.24
CA GLN A 19 2.44 -4.79 16.41
C GLN A 19 1.55 -3.55 16.42
N LYS A 20 1.68 -2.67 17.44
CA LYS A 20 0.77 -1.53 17.63
C LYS A 20 0.96 -0.55 16.47
N ALA A 21 0.22 -0.76 15.39
CA ALA A 21 0.18 0.16 14.29
C ALA A 21 -0.64 1.39 14.73
N THR A 22 -0.03 2.56 14.68
CA THR A 22 -0.77 3.83 14.71
C THR A 22 -1.51 4.00 13.38
N THR A 23 -2.50 4.89 13.29
CA THR A 23 -3.22 5.15 12.03
C THR A 23 -2.94 6.57 11.59
N TYR A 24 -2.47 6.76 10.35
CA TYR A 24 -2.55 8.04 9.68
C TYR A 24 -3.98 8.23 9.19
N ASP A 25 -4.63 9.29 9.66
CA ASP A 25 -6.05 9.52 9.45
C ASP A 25 -6.30 10.89 8.83
N SER A 26 -6.81 10.91 7.59
CA SER A 26 -7.21 12.13 6.88
C SER A 26 -8.73 12.25 6.80
N ALA A 27 -9.23 13.35 6.24
CA ALA A 27 -10.66 13.51 6.01
C ALA A 27 -11.23 12.48 5.01
N ASN A 28 -10.41 12.02 4.07
CA ASN A 28 -10.85 11.24 2.91
C ASN A 28 -10.36 9.79 2.91
N TYR A 29 -9.31 9.47 3.67
CA TYR A 29 -8.76 8.12 3.78
C TYR A 29 -8.10 7.87 5.13
N SER A 30 -7.73 6.62 5.37
CA SER A 30 -6.92 6.19 6.50
C SER A 30 -5.92 5.12 6.04
N ILE A 31 -4.78 5.03 6.70
CA ILE A 31 -3.80 3.96 6.50
C ILE A 31 -3.09 3.68 7.83
N ASN A 32 -2.80 2.41 8.10
CA ASN A 32 -2.01 2.05 9.27
C ASN A 32 -0.56 2.49 9.06
N VAL A 33 0.14 2.81 10.14
CA VAL A 33 1.55 3.18 10.18
C VAL A 33 2.21 2.23 11.18
N PRO A 34 3.15 1.37 10.73
CA PRO A 34 3.84 0.45 11.61
C PRO A 34 4.58 1.17 12.73
N GLU A 35 4.76 0.48 13.85
CA GLU A 35 5.57 0.99 14.95
C GLU A 35 7.00 1.28 14.48
N GLY A 36 7.55 2.42 14.90
CA GLY A 36 8.89 2.86 14.52
C GLY A 36 8.99 3.46 13.11
N TRP A 37 7.88 3.58 12.37
CA TRP A 37 7.82 4.33 11.12
C TRP A 37 7.40 5.78 11.37
N ARG A 38 7.75 6.65 10.43
CA ARG A 38 7.42 8.08 10.44
C ARG A 38 6.42 8.35 9.32
N SER A 39 5.57 9.36 9.53
CA SER A 39 4.69 9.91 8.49
C SER A 39 4.90 11.41 8.35
N THR A 40 5.11 11.91 7.13
CA THR A 40 5.18 13.35 6.82
C THR A 40 4.09 13.74 5.83
N ASN A 41 3.74 15.03 5.82
CA ASN A 41 2.91 15.65 4.79
C ASN A 41 3.74 16.74 4.13
N ASP A 42 4.11 16.51 2.87
CA ASP A 42 4.92 17.42 2.07
C ASP A 42 4.09 17.87 0.86
N SER A 43 3.46 19.04 0.97
CA SER A 43 2.57 19.59 -0.08
C SER A 43 1.42 18.64 -0.47
N ASP A 44 0.72 18.12 0.54
CA ASP A 44 -0.41 17.18 0.41
C ASP A 44 -0.06 15.79 -0.13
N ILE A 45 1.25 15.51 -0.28
CA ILE A 45 1.77 14.16 -0.50
C ILE A 45 2.17 13.58 0.85
N ILE A 46 1.53 12.48 1.23
CA ILE A 46 1.82 11.81 2.49
C ILE A 46 2.89 10.75 2.27
N ASN A 47 3.96 10.82 3.04
CA ASN A 47 5.06 9.85 2.99
C ASN A 47 5.08 9.05 4.30
N ILE A 48 5.03 7.73 4.22
CA ILE A 48 5.09 6.81 5.36
C ILE A 48 6.29 5.89 5.16
N PHE A 49 7.28 5.95 6.05
CA PHE A 49 8.57 5.29 5.85
C PHE A 49 9.21 4.81 7.15
N PRO A 50 9.99 3.72 7.13
CA PRO A 50 10.80 3.30 8.27
C PRO A 50 11.85 4.36 8.60
N THR A 51 12.27 4.46 9.86
CA THR A 51 13.32 5.40 10.29
C THR A 51 14.65 5.25 9.53
N SER A 52 14.92 4.09 8.95
CA SER A 52 16.08 3.79 8.11
C SER A 52 15.99 4.38 6.68
N GLU A 53 14.84 4.93 6.30
CA GLU A 53 14.62 5.65 5.02
C GLU A 53 14.98 4.82 3.77
N ILE A 54 14.83 3.50 3.86
CA ILE A 54 15.14 2.53 2.79
C ILE A 54 14.09 2.46 1.67
N GLY A 55 12.98 3.17 1.85
CA GLY A 55 11.80 3.16 1.00
C GLY A 55 10.65 3.90 1.68
N ALA A 56 9.55 4.09 0.99
CA ALA A 56 8.36 4.75 1.53
C ALA A 56 7.07 4.19 0.89
N ILE A 57 5.95 4.47 1.55
CA ILE A 57 4.64 4.51 0.93
C ILE A 57 4.29 5.98 0.75
N THR A 58 4.01 6.37 -0.49
CA THR A 58 3.53 7.70 -0.83
C THR A 58 2.05 7.66 -1.17
N ILE A 59 1.31 8.66 -0.71
CA ILE A 59 -0.11 8.82 -1.01
C ILE A 59 -0.33 10.22 -1.58
N SER A 60 -0.85 10.27 -2.80
CA SER A 60 -1.27 11.50 -3.46
C SER A 60 -2.77 11.43 -3.75
N GLU A 61 -3.48 12.51 -3.45
CA GLU A 61 -4.90 12.66 -3.73
C GLU A 61 -5.10 13.81 -4.71
N TYR A 62 -5.86 13.55 -5.78
CA TYR A 62 -6.21 14.54 -6.78
C TYR A 62 -7.73 14.65 -6.87
N HIS A 63 -8.20 15.88 -6.88
CA HIS A 63 -9.60 16.25 -7.09
C HIS A 63 -9.73 17.05 -8.38
N ASP A 64 -10.90 16.96 -9.02
CA ASP A 64 -11.20 17.65 -10.28
C ASP A 64 -10.23 17.30 -11.44
N LEU A 65 -9.58 16.13 -11.37
CA LEU A 65 -8.69 15.65 -12.41
C LEU A 65 -9.51 15.18 -13.61
N ASN A 66 -9.35 15.86 -14.75
CA ASN A 66 -9.99 15.47 -16.00
C ASN A 66 -9.21 14.33 -16.70
N LEU A 67 -9.07 13.19 -16.02
CA LEU A 67 -8.44 11.99 -16.54
C LEU A 67 -9.53 10.99 -16.98
N PRO A 68 -9.73 10.77 -18.29
CA PRO A 68 -10.67 9.75 -18.75
C PRO A 68 -10.29 8.36 -18.23
N LYS A 69 -11.28 7.56 -17.83
CA LYS A 69 -11.07 6.19 -17.37
C LYS A 69 -10.24 5.35 -18.35
N ALA A 70 -10.48 5.53 -19.65
CA ALA A 70 -9.76 4.83 -20.72
C ALA A 70 -8.26 5.17 -20.79
N GLU A 71 -7.84 6.34 -20.29
CA GLU A 71 -6.44 6.79 -20.31
C GLU A 71 -5.71 6.50 -18.99
N THR A 72 -6.40 5.96 -17.98
CA THR A 72 -5.83 5.80 -16.63
C THR A 72 -4.68 4.79 -16.59
N LYS A 73 -4.74 3.72 -17.39
CA LYS A 73 -3.63 2.76 -17.50
C LYS A 73 -2.38 3.40 -18.11
N LYS A 74 -2.54 4.19 -19.18
CA LYS A 74 -1.43 4.94 -19.80
C LYS A 74 -0.85 5.96 -18.85
N PHE A 75 -1.71 6.68 -18.11
CA PHE A 75 -1.28 7.60 -17.07
C PHE A 75 -0.39 6.91 -16.02
N ILE A 76 -0.81 5.75 -15.50
CA ILE A 76 -0.03 4.98 -14.53
C ILE A 76 1.33 4.54 -15.09
N LEU A 77 1.38 4.07 -16.34
CA LEU A 77 2.64 3.69 -17.00
C LEU A 77 3.58 4.89 -17.18
N ALA A 78 3.02 6.05 -17.51
CA ALA A 78 3.76 7.29 -17.72
C ALA A 78 4.44 7.81 -16.44
N LEU A 79 3.89 7.55 -15.25
CA LEU A 79 4.53 7.88 -13.96
C LEU A 79 5.95 7.31 -13.85
N TYR A 80 6.18 6.16 -14.49
CA TYR A 80 7.44 5.42 -14.45
C TYR A 80 8.22 5.49 -15.77
N LYS A 81 7.74 6.25 -16.76
CA LYS A 81 8.23 6.21 -18.15
C LYS A 81 8.34 4.77 -18.68
N SER A 82 7.39 3.93 -18.29
CA SER A 82 7.41 2.51 -18.63
C SER A 82 6.99 2.28 -20.08
N GLU A 83 7.72 1.41 -20.78
CA GLU A 83 7.39 0.94 -22.13
C GLU A 83 6.47 -0.31 -22.10
N ASP A 84 6.04 -0.74 -20.91
CA ASP A 84 5.12 -1.87 -20.78
C ASP A 84 3.79 -1.60 -21.50
N ALA A 85 3.20 -2.67 -22.04
CA ALA A 85 1.86 -2.62 -22.58
C ALA A 85 0.81 -2.42 -21.48
N GLU A 86 -0.27 -1.67 -21.75
CA GLU A 86 -1.36 -1.38 -20.79
C GLU A 86 -1.94 -2.60 -20.07
N LYS A 87 -1.92 -3.79 -20.70
CA LYS A 87 -2.35 -5.05 -20.09
C LYS A 87 -1.58 -5.44 -18.82
N LYS A 88 -0.39 -4.86 -18.60
CA LYS A 88 0.41 -5.02 -17.38
C LYS A 88 -0.21 -4.29 -16.19
N VAL A 89 -0.99 -3.23 -16.44
CA VAL A 89 -1.78 -2.55 -15.42
C VAL A 89 -3.07 -3.35 -15.21
N LYS A 90 -3.13 -4.07 -14.09
CA LYS A 90 -4.32 -4.84 -13.71
C LYS A 90 -5.43 -3.86 -13.32
N GLU A 91 -6.66 -4.16 -13.71
CA GLU A 91 -7.83 -3.35 -13.38
C GLU A 91 -8.86 -4.24 -12.69
N ASN A 92 -9.40 -3.78 -11.57
CA ASN A 92 -10.40 -4.46 -10.77
C ASN A 92 -11.51 -3.49 -10.35
N ARG A 93 -12.69 -4.04 -10.05
CA ARG A 93 -13.76 -3.26 -9.41
C ARG A 93 -13.37 -3.04 -7.95
N GLY A 94 -13.07 -1.79 -7.60
CA GLY A 94 -12.77 -1.38 -6.24
C GLY A 94 -14.02 -1.20 -5.38
N LYS A 95 -13.80 -0.86 -4.11
CA LYS A 95 -14.88 -0.54 -3.17
C LYS A 95 -15.42 0.88 -3.45
N LYS A 96 -16.64 1.17 -2.99
CA LYS A 96 -17.25 2.52 -3.01
C LYS A 96 -17.38 3.18 -4.39
N GLY A 97 -17.44 2.37 -5.44
CA GLY A 97 -17.56 2.83 -6.82
C GLY A 97 -16.25 3.18 -7.50
N TYR A 98 -15.11 3.07 -6.79
CA TYR A 98 -13.80 3.25 -7.41
C TYR A 98 -13.47 2.09 -8.35
N THR A 99 -12.81 2.41 -9.46
CA THR A 99 -12.03 1.43 -10.23
C THR A 99 -10.64 1.41 -9.63
N GLU A 100 -10.12 0.22 -9.33
CA GLU A 100 -8.79 0.03 -8.76
C GLU A 100 -7.85 -0.48 -9.85
N TYR A 101 -6.69 0.14 -9.96
CA TYR A 101 -5.62 -0.25 -10.86
C TYR A 101 -4.40 -0.66 -10.05
N PHE A 102 -3.71 -1.70 -10.49
CA PHE A 102 -2.50 -2.20 -9.85
C PHE A 102 -1.38 -2.36 -10.87
N TYR A 103 -0.22 -1.80 -10.57
CA TYR A 103 0.97 -1.90 -11.42
C TYR A 103 2.24 -2.04 -10.58
N GLU A 104 3.09 -2.99 -10.96
CA GLU A 104 4.41 -3.20 -10.39
C GLU A 104 5.45 -2.87 -11.47
N TYR A 105 6.40 -2.02 -11.11
CA TYR A 105 7.50 -1.61 -11.96
C TYR A 105 8.81 -1.81 -11.21
N PHE A 106 9.82 -2.32 -11.91
CA PHE A 106 11.17 -2.41 -11.38
C PHE A 106 12.07 -1.49 -12.18
N ASP A 107 12.61 -0.47 -11.52
CA ASP A 107 13.60 0.42 -12.11
C ASP A 107 14.96 -0.28 -12.09
N GLU A 108 15.40 -0.78 -13.25
CA GLU A 108 16.67 -1.48 -13.39
C GLU A 108 17.89 -0.60 -13.14
N LYS A 109 17.77 0.72 -13.37
CA LYS A 109 18.88 1.67 -13.21
C LYS A 109 19.09 2.02 -11.75
N GLU A 110 18.00 2.32 -11.05
CA GLU A 110 18.03 2.71 -9.64
C GLU A 110 17.93 1.50 -8.69
N LYS A 111 17.64 0.31 -9.21
CA LYS A 111 17.39 -0.93 -8.45
C LYS A 111 16.30 -0.71 -7.40
N LEU A 112 15.17 -0.12 -7.83
CA LEU A 112 14.02 0.22 -6.99
C LEU A 112 12.78 -0.53 -7.46
N PHE A 113 12.04 -1.12 -6.52
CA PHE A 113 10.68 -1.58 -6.75
C PHE A 113 9.71 -0.42 -6.57
N TRP A 114 8.78 -0.29 -7.50
CA TRP A 114 7.63 0.60 -7.46
C TRP A 114 6.36 -0.24 -7.53
N ILE A 115 5.49 -0.13 -6.53
CA ILE A 115 4.21 -0.87 -6.48
C ILE A 115 3.08 0.13 -6.29
N THR A 116 2.21 0.25 -7.28
CA THR A 116 1.18 1.30 -7.33
C THR A 116 -0.21 0.71 -7.26
N ARG A 117 -1.05 1.27 -6.39
CA ARG A 117 -2.50 1.14 -6.43
C ARG A 117 -3.08 2.51 -6.74
N ALA A 118 -3.79 2.62 -7.87
CA ALA A 118 -4.55 3.81 -8.21
C ALA A 118 -6.04 3.54 -8.02
N PHE A 119 -6.75 4.46 -7.39
CA PHE A 119 -8.20 4.37 -7.21
C PHE A 119 -8.85 5.56 -7.89
N GLN A 120 -9.58 5.30 -8.96
CA GLN A 120 -10.24 6.33 -9.76
C GLN A 120 -11.76 6.25 -9.62
N LYS A 121 -12.39 7.39 -9.37
CA LYS A 121 -13.85 7.56 -9.44
C LYS A 121 -14.17 8.96 -9.92
N ASP A 122 -14.88 9.06 -11.04
CA ASP A 122 -15.20 10.34 -11.67
C ASP A 122 -13.92 11.19 -11.89
N LYS A 123 -13.80 12.33 -11.20
CA LYS A 123 -12.63 13.22 -11.26
C LYS A 123 -11.67 13.07 -10.06
N ASP A 124 -11.94 12.11 -9.19
CA ASP A 124 -11.08 11.82 -8.04
C ASP A 124 -10.10 10.69 -8.38
N LEU A 125 -8.84 10.88 -7.98
CA LEU A 125 -7.78 9.89 -8.10
C LEU A 125 -6.96 9.84 -6.82
N TYR A 126 -6.85 8.65 -6.24
CA TYR A 126 -5.85 8.34 -5.22
C TYR A 126 -4.73 7.54 -5.86
N LEU A 127 -3.48 7.96 -5.67
CA LEU A 127 -2.30 7.17 -5.97
C LEU A 127 -1.66 6.76 -4.66
N VAL A 128 -1.54 5.46 -4.43
CA VAL A 128 -0.83 4.88 -3.29
C VAL A 128 0.31 4.08 -3.87
N THR A 129 1.54 4.41 -3.50
CA THR A 129 2.72 3.82 -4.14
C THR A 129 3.75 3.41 -3.10
N ILE A 130 4.25 2.18 -3.15
CA ILE A 130 5.47 1.78 -2.47
C ILE A 130 6.64 2.10 -3.39
N ASN A 131 7.70 2.69 -2.84
CA ASN A 131 9.04 2.66 -3.43
C ASN A 131 10.02 2.02 -2.44
N CYS A 132 10.80 1.03 -2.86
CA CYS A 132 11.78 0.39 -1.98
C CYS A 132 12.98 -0.12 -2.76
N GLY A 133 14.18 0.07 -2.23
CA GLY A 133 15.40 -0.50 -2.82
C GLY A 133 15.36 -2.02 -2.86
N GLN A 134 15.80 -2.61 -3.97
CA GLN A 134 15.79 -4.05 -4.22
C GLN A 134 16.47 -4.83 -3.10
N LYS A 135 17.61 -4.32 -2.60
CA LYS A 135 18.36 -4.95 -1.50
C LYS A 135 17.57 -5.06 -0.18
N PHE A 136 16.55 -4.24 0.00
CA PHE A 136 15.72 -4.21 1.20
C PHE A 136 14.33 -4.81 0.99
N TRP A 137 13.94 -5.07 -0.25
CA TRP A 137 12.68 -5.69 -0.61
C TRP A 137 12.71 -7.21 -0.40
N ASN A 138 12.86 -7.63 0.85
CA ASN A 138 12.87 -9.02 1.27
C ASN A 138 12.34 -9.17 2.71
N GLY A 139 12.00 -10.40 3.09
CA GLY A 139 11.64 -10.79 4.45
C GLY A 139 10.63 -9.86 5.13
N ASN A 140 11.02 -9.33 6.29
CA ASN A 140 10.15 -8.54 7.15
C ASN A 140 9.78 -7.17 6.53
N TYR A 141 10.68 -6.51 5.82
CA TYR A 141 10.36 -5.19 5.22
C TYR A 141 9.32 -5.31 4.12
N MET A 142 9.47 -6.29 3.23
CA MET A 142 8.45 -6.57 2.20
C MET A 142 7.08 -6.82 2.85
N THR A 143 7.05 -7.60 3.93
CA THR A 143 5.81 -7.88 4.68
C THR A 143 5.21 -6.61 5.26
N LEU A 144 5.99 -5.80 5.98
CA LEU A 144 5.53 -4.56 6.60
C LEU A 144 5.04 -3.53 5.57
N PHE A 145 5.78 -3.35 4.46
CA PHE A 145 5.34 -2.48 3.37
C PHE A 145 4.01 -2.96 2.80
N ASN A 146 3.87 -4.25 2.51
CA ASN A 146 2.63 -4.80 1.96
C ASN A 146 1.45 -4.69 2.94
N GLU A 147 1.65 -4.99 4.23
CA GLU A 147 0.61 -4.85 5.25
C GLU A 147 0.14 -3.39 5.38
N THR A 148 1.09 -2.46 5.43
CA THR A 148 0.83 -1.01 5.48
C THR A 148 0.07 -0.57 4.23
N PHE A 149 0.56 -0.91 3.05
CA PHE A 149 -0.03 -0.59 1.76
C PHE A 149 -1.45 -1.14 1.58
N ASN A 150 -1.69 -2.36 2.05
CA ASN A 150 -3.00 -3.01 1.97
C ASN A 150 -4.00 -2.46 3.00
N SER A 151 -3.52 -1.79 4.05
CA SER A 151 -4.38 -1.14 5.04
C SER A 151 -5.01 0.17 4.55
N PHE A 152 -4.56 0.71 3.41
CA PHE A 152 -5.13 1.92 2.83
C PHE A 152 -6.64 1.76 2.58
N LYS A 153 -7.42 2.72 3.09
CA LYS A 153 -8.88 2.70 3.03
C LYS A 153 -9.41 4.09 2.75
N ILE A 154 -10.10 4.24 1.62
CA ILE A 154 -10.87 5.43 1.30
C ILE A 154 -12.12 5.47 2.20
N LYS A 155 -12.38 6.60 2.84
CA LYS A 155 -13.49 6.83 3.78
C LYS A 155 -14.79 7.25 3.11
N LYS A 156 -14.73 7.97 1.98
CA LYS A 156 -15.90 8.41 1.22
C LYS A 156 -16.07 7.65 -0.09
#